data_AF-A0AB36ZVA0-F1
#
_entry.id   AF-A0AB36ZVA0-F1
#
_cell.length_a   1.000
_cell.length_b   1.000
_cell.length_c   1.000
_cell.angle_alpha   90.00
_cell.angle_beta   90.00
_cell.angle_gamma   90.00
#
_symmetry.space_group_name_H-M   'P 1'
#
loop_
_entity.id
_entity.type
_entity.pdbx_description
1 polymer ?
#
loop_
_entity_poly.entity_id
_entity_poly.type
_entity_poly.pdbx_seq_one_letter_code
_entity_poly.pdbx_strand_id
1 'polypeptide(L)' 'MNAQDTQRSIEIASGVAEVIKSIRNERNYEKAAQILVEKNISISELVRRTLRLSIIDLAKLSDIVITLKK' A
#
# COMPACT_ATOMS: atom_id res chain seq x y z
N MET A 1 -11.91 12.58 17.39
CA MET A 1 -11.25 12.45 16.06
C MET A 1 -11.61 13.69 15.27
N ASN A 2 -10.64 14.45 14.78
CA ASN A 2 -10.95 15.66 14.01
C ASN A 2 -11.30 15.29 12.55
N ALA A 3 -11.81 16.24 11.77
CA ALA A 3 -12.21 16.00 10.37
C ALA A 3 -11.00 15.63 9.48
N GLN A 4 -9.80 16.15 9.77
CA GLN A 4 -8.57 15.87 9.01
C GLN A 4 -8.07 14.43 9.21
N ASP A 5 -8.10 13.93 10.45
CA ASP A 5 -7.75 12.55 10.80
C ASP A 5 -8.66 11.56 10.08
N THR A 6 -9.95 11.90 10.00
CA THR A 6 -10.97 11.09 9.34
C THR A 6 -10.71 11.02 7.84
N GLN A 7 -10.46 12.18 7.21
CA GLN A 7 -10.12 12.27 5.80
C GLN A 7 -8.86 11.47 5.46
N ARG A 8 -7.81 11.62 6.27
CA ARG A 8 -6.56 10.88 6.09
C ARG A 8 -6.76 9.37 6.21
N SER A 9 -7.58 8.92 7.16
CA SER A 9 -7.89 7.49 7.31
C SER A 9 -8.64 6.93 6.10
N ILE A 10 -9.53 7.71 5.47
CA ILE A 10 -10.26 7.31 4.26
C ILE A 10 -9.28 7.15 3.09
N GLU A 11 -8.36 8.10 2.91
CA GLU A 11 -7.34 8.04 1.85
C GLU A 11 -6.42 6.83 2.00
N ILE A 12 -6.00 6.54 3.24
CA ILE A 12 -5.21 5.34 3.53
C ILE A 12 -6.02 4.09 3.19
N ALA A 13 -7.29 4.01 3.59
CA ALA A 13 -8.13 2.87 3.29
C ALA A 13 -8.32 2.65 1.78
N SER A 14 -8.55 3.72 1.01
CA SER A 14 -8.62 3.64 -0.47
C SER A 14 -7.28 3.18 -1.06
N GLY A 15 -6.15 3.75 -0.60
CA GLY A 15 -4.83 3.35 -1.04
C GLY A 15 -4.53 1.88 -0.78
N VAL A 16 -4.89 1.37 0.41
CA VAL A 16 -4.75 -0.06 0.75
C VAL A 16 -5.59 -0.93 -0.19
N ALA A 17 -6.83 -0.54 -0.49
CA ALA A 17 -7.68 -1.29 -1.41
C ALA A 17 -7.12 -1.34 -2.84
N GLU A 18 -6.59 -0.21 -3.32
CA GLU A 18 -5.95 -0.11 -4.64
C GLU A 18 -4.69 -0.99 -4.72
N VAL A 19 -3.84 -0.97 -3.69
CA VAL A 19 -2.66 -1.85 -3.58
C VAL A 19 -3.05 -3.32 -3.66
N ILE A 20 -4.07 -3.73 -2.90
CA ILE A 20 -4.55 -5.12 -2.91
C ILE A 20 -5.05 -5.49 -4.30
N LYS A 21 -5.82 -4.62 -4.97
CA LYS A 21 -6.31 -4.85 -6.34
C LYS A 21 -5.14 -5.03 -7.30
N SER A 22 -4.15 -4.14 -7.27
CA SER A 22 -3.00 -4.19 -8.19
C SER A 22 -2.16 -5.46 -8.00
N ILE A 23 -2.00 -5.95 -6.78
CA ILE A 23 -1.27 -7.20 -6.55
C ILE A 23 -2.13 -8.44 -6.88
N ARG A 24 -3.32 -8.54 -6.30
CA ARG A 24 -4.12 -9.77 -6.36
C ARG A 24 -4.78 -10.01 -7.70
N ASN A 25 -5.21 -8.94 -8.37
CA ASN A 25 -5.94 -9.04 -9.63
C ASN A 25 -5.03 -8.76 -10.82
N GLU A 26 -4.12 -7.79 -10.69
CA GLU A 26 -3.32 -7.29 -11.81
C GLU A 26 -1.88 -7.85 -11.80
N ARG A 27 -1.43 -8.48 -10.70
CA ARG A 27 -0.05 -8.92 -10.45
C ARG A 27 0.99 -7.82 -10.71
N ASN A 28 0.59 -6.57 -10.54
CA ASN A 28 1.39 -5.39 -10.84
C ASN A 28 1.91 -4.79 -9.53
N TYR A 29 3.14 -5.14 -9.18
CA TYR A 29 3.77 -4.72 -7.92
C TYR A 29 4.36 -3.31 -8.02
N GLU A 30 4.76 -2.89 -9.22
CA GLU A 30 5.26 -1.55 -9.52
C GLU A 30 4.17 -0.50 -9.28
N LYS A 31 2.96 -0.74 -9.81
CA LYS A 31 1.81 0.13 -9.58
C LYS A 31 1.42 0.17 -8.10
N ALA A 32 1.45 -0.97 -7.42
CA ALA A 32 1.19 -1.03 -5.98
C ALA A 32 2.24 -0.22 -5.19
N ALA A 33 3.52 -0.30 -5.56
CA ALA A 33 4.59 0.47 -4.93
C ALA A 33 4.44 1.98 -5.17
N GLN A 34 4.06 2.39 -6.39
CA GLN A 34 3.75 3.79 -6.71
C GLN A 34 2.65 4.35 -5.81
N ILE A 35 1.54 3.63 -5.65
CA ILE A 35 0.44 4.02 -4.76
C ILE A 35 0.92 4.23 -3.32
N LEU A 36 1.78 3.33 -2.80
CA LEU A 36 2.33 3.46 -1.45
C LEU A 36 3.20 4.72 -1.30
N VAL A 37 4.03 5.02 -2.30
CA VAL A 37 4.91 6.20 -2.29
C VAL A 37 4.08 7.49 -2.38
N GLU A 38 3.18 7.58 -3.35
CA GLU A 38 2.34 8.77 -3.61
C GLU A 38 1.42 9.09 -2.43
N LYS A 39 0.76 8.08 -1.87
CA LYS A 39 -0.17 8.26 -0.73
C LYS A 39 0.55 8.29 0.62
N ASN A 40 1.88 8.20 0.63
CA ASN A 40 2.73 8.12 1.83
C ASN A 40 2.24 7.04 2.82
N ILE A 41 1.97 5.83 2.31
CA ILE A 41 1.55 4.66 3.08
C ILE A 41 2.79 3.78 3.29
N SER A 42 3.17 3.57 4.54
CA SER A 42 4.26 2.64 4.86
C SER A 42 3.83 1.19 4.69
N ILE A 43 4.77 0.28 4.41
CA ILE A 43 4.52 -1.16 4.42
C ILE A 43 3.94 -1.62 5.77
N SER A 44 4.41 -1.04 6.88
CA SER A 44 3.87 -1.36 8.21
C SER A 44 2.39 -1.00 8.37
N GLU A 45 1.96 0.13 7.80
CA GLU A 45 0.54 0.56 7.82
C GLU A 45 -0.30 -0.32 6.91
N LEU A 46 0.21 -0.68 5.73
CA LEU A 46 -0.44 -1.63 4.83
C LEU A 46 -0.71 -2.96 5.56
N VAL A 47 0.30 -3.55 6.21
CA VAL A 47 0.18 -4.83 6.94
C VAL A 47 -0.78 -4.73 8.11
N ARG A 48 -0.81 -3.60 8.84
CA ARG A 48 -1.81 -3.39 9.91
C ARG A 48 -3.24 -3.33 9.40
N ARG A 49 -3.46 -2.87 8.17
CA ARG A 49 -4.78 -2.65 7.58
C ARG A 49 -5.31 -3.84 6.79
N THR A 50 -4.46 -4.79 6.41
CA THR A 50 -4.89 -5.95 5.62
C THR A 50 -4.06 -7.20 5.87
N LEU A 51 -4.74 -8.34 5.83
CA LEU A 51 -4.14 -9.69 5.83
C LEU A 51 -4.23 -10.37 4.45
N ARG A 52 -4.65 -9.63 3.41
CA ARG A 52 -4.93 -10.21 2.08
C ARG A 52 -3.66 -10.44 1.23
N LEU A 53 -2.50 -10.02 1.73
CA LEU A 53 -1.21 -10.17 1.07
C LEU A 53 -0.36 -11.18 1.83
N SER A 54 0.28 -12.09 1.10
CA SER A 54 1.20 -13.06 1.69
C SER A 54 2.54 -12.39 2.04
N ILE A 55 3.36 -13.07 2.85
CA ILE A 55 4.70 -12.58 3.17
C ILE A 55 5.59 -12.42 1.92
N ILE A 56 5.39 -13.26 0.91
CA ILE A 56 6.10 -13.18 -0.38
C ILE A 56 5.65 -11.94 -1.16
N ASP A 57 4.34 -11.65 -1.17
CA ASP A 57 3.82 -10.44 -1.83
C ASP A 57 4.39 -9.18 -1.18
N LEU A 58 4.47 -9.16 0.15
CA LEU A 58 5.02 -8.05 0.93
C LEU A 58 6.52 -7.86 0.71
N ALA A 59 7.30 -8.94 0.62
CA ALA A 59 8.73 -8.87 0.34
C ALA A 59 9.00 -8.24 -1.04
N LYS A 60 8.34 -8.75 -2.09
CA LYS A 60 8.45 -8.20 -3.45
C LYS A 60 8.06 -6.73 -3.52
N LEU A 61 6.95 -6.37 -2.88
CA LEU A 61 6.49 -4.99 -2.83
C LEU A 61 7.50 -4.09 -2.13
N SER A 62 8.10 -4.56 -1.03
CA SER A 62 9.11 -3.81 -0.27
C SER A 62 10.36 -3.53 -1.09
N ASP A 63 10.87 -4.53 -1.82
CA ASP A 63 12.05 -4.37 -2.68
C ASP A 63 11.84 -3.30 -3.77
N ILE A 64 10.65 -3.28 -4.37
CA ILE A 64 10.29 -2.30 -5.40
C ILE A 64 10.13 -0.90 -4.78
N VAL A 65 9.45 -0.78 -3.62
CA VAL A 65 9.33 0.51 -2.92
C VAL A 65 10.70 1.09 -2.57
N ILE A 66 11.65 0.26 -2.11
CA ILE A 66 13.02 0.68 -1.83
C ILE A 66 13.70 1.19 -3.11
N THR A 67 13.48 0.52 -4.23
CA THR A 67 14.04 0.90 -5.53
C THR A 67 13.49 2.23 -6.02
N LEU A 68 12.19 2.49 -5.87
CA LEU A 68 11.55 3.75 -6.28
C LEU A 68 11.93 4.96 -5.42
N LYS A 69 12.40 4.74 -4.19
CA LYS A 69 12.79 5.81 -3.26
C LYS A 69 14.28 6.18 -3.31
N LYS A 70 15.08 5.44 -4.07
CA LYS A 70 16.48 5.77 -4.35
C LYS A 70 16.56 6.81 -5.44
#